data_AF-A0AAW7EZT5-F1
#
_entry.id   AF-A0AAW7EZT5-F1
#
_cell.length_a   1.000
_cell.length_b   1.000
_cell.length_c   1.000
_cell.angle_alpha   90.00
_cell.angle_beta   90.00
_cell.angle_gamma   90.00
#
_symmetry.space_group_name_H-M   'P 1'
#
loop_
_entity.id
_entity.type
_entity.pdbx_description
1 polymer ?
#
loop_
_entity_poly.entity_id
_entity_poly.type
_entity_poly.pdbx_seq_one_letter_code
_entity_poly.pdbx_strand_id
1 'polypeptide(L)' 'MSVINYAMKLFSSASTATAACPVCGLKSAQPLSKIRLNQTMLCPGCKALFISRR' A
#
# COMPACT_ATOMS: atom_id res chain seq x y z
N MET A 1 0.46 28.40 -7.70
CA MET A 1 0.11 26.97 -7.51
C MET A 1 1.34 26.24 -6.99
N SER A 2 1.38 25.91 -5.70
CA SER A 2 2.57 25.33 -5.05
C SER A 2 2.87 23.91 -5.53
N VAL A 3 4.13 23.65 -5.88
CA VAL A 3 4.72 22.37 -6.31
C VAL A 3 4.35 21.18 -5.40
N ILE A 4 4.06 21.49 -4.13
CA ILE A 4 3.59 20.56 -3.09
C ILE A 4 2.30 19.83 -3.51
N ASN A 5 1.38 20.52 -4.20
CA ASN A 5 0.12 19.93 -4.67
C ASN A 5 0.37 18.94 -5.83
N TYR A 6 1.39 19.19 -6.65
CA TYR A 6 1.78 18.29 -7.75
C TYR A 6 2.42 17.00 -7.22
N ALA A 7 3.23 17.09 -6.15
CA ALA A 7 3.76 15.92 -5.47
C ALA A 7 2.64 15.05 -4.89
N MET A 8 1.66 15.64 -4.18
CA MET A 8 0.48 14.91 -3.70
C MET A 8 -0.30 14.23 -4.83
N LYS A 9 -0.45 14.89 -5.98
CA LYS A 9 -1.18 14.35 -7.14
C LYS A 9 -0.41 13.23 -7.87
N LEU A 10 0.92 13.29 -7.89
CA LEU A 10 1.79 12.19 -8.34
C LEU A 10 1.71 10.98 -7.41
N PHE A 11 1.62 11.19 -6.09
CA PHE A 11 1.32 10.10 -5.15
C PHE A 11 -0.10 9.55 -5.31
N SER A 12 -1.09 10.37 -5.67
CA SER A 12 -2.43 9.89 -6.03
C SER A 12 -2.47 9.09 -7.34
N SER A 13 -1.45 9.25 -8.19
CA SER A 13 -1.26 8.42 -9.39
C SER A 13 -0.52 7.10 -9.08
N ALA A 14 -0.09 6.89 -7.83
CA ALA A 14 0.40 5.60 -7.38
C ALA A 14 -0.79 4.65 -7.32
N SER A 15 -0.93 3.85 -8.36
CA SER A 15 -1.89 2.75 -8.46
C SER A 15 -1.99 2.06 -7.09
N THR A 16 -3.17 1.99 -6.49
CA THR A 16 -3.36 1.25 -5.24
C THR A 16 -3.66 -0.20 -5.62
N ALA A 17 -2.97 -1.15 -5.01
CA ALA A 17 -3.30 -2.56 -5.17
C ALA A 17 -3.94 -3.06 -3.87
N THR A 18 -4.99 -3.84 -4.03
CA THR A 18 -5.61 -4.53 -2.92
C THR A 18 -4.74 -5.73 -2.55
N ALA A 19 -4.11 -5.68 -1.38
CA ALA A 19 -3.39 -6.80 -0.81
C ALA A 19 -4.27 -7.46 0.26
N ALA A 20 -4.42 -8.79 0.19
CA ALA A 20 -5.04 -9.56 1.25
C ALA A 20 -3.99 -9.90 2.31
N CYS A 21 -4.31 -9.65 3.57
CA CYS A 21 -3.45 -10.09 4.66
C CYS A 21 -3.44 -11.64 4.70
N PRO A 22 -2.27 -12.30 4.69
CA PRO A 22 -2.20 -13.76 4.76
C PRO A 22 -2.61 -14.32 6.13
N VAL A 23 -2.66 -13.48 7.17
CA VAL A 23 -3.00 -13.90 8.53
C VAL A 23 -4.51 -13.88 8.78
N CYS A 24 -5.18 -12.80 8.41
CA CYS A 24 -6.61 -12.63 8.68
C CYS A 24 -7.51 -12.51 7.45
N GLY A 25 -6.94 -12.60 6.24
CA GLY A 25 -7.69 -12.49 4.98
C GLY A 25 -8.21 -11.08 4.67
N LEU A 26 -7.97 -10.11 5.54
CA LEU A 26 -8.48 -8.75 5.40
C LEU A 26 -7.83 -8.05 4.21
N LYS A 27 -8.65 -7.59 3.28
CA LYS A 27 -8.24 -6.88 2.07
C LYS A 27 -8.01 -5.42 2.39
N SER A 28 -6.81 -4.92 2.17
CA SER A 28 -6.45 -3.52 2.38
C SER A 28 -5.91 -2.93 1.09
N ALA A 29 -6.37 -1.72 0.75
CA ALA A 29 -5.79 -0.95 -0.34
C ALA A 29 -4.43 -0.43 0.11
N GLN A 30 -3.38 -0.90 -0.56
CA GLN A 30 -2.00 -0.51 -0.28
C GLN A 30 -1.38 0.13 -1.53
N PRO A 31 -0.44 1.07 -1.38
CA PRO A 31 0.23 1.67 -2.54
C PRO A 31 0.98 0.59 -3.35
N LEU A 32 0.84 0.55 -4.67
CA LEU A 32 1.59 -0.40 -5.51
C LEU A 32 3.10 -0.19 -5.38
N SER A 33 3.57 1.02 -5.07
CA SER A 33 4.99 1.28 -4.82
C SER A 33 5.51 0.41 -3.67
N LYS A 34 4.77 0.31 -2.57
CA LYS A 34 5.13 -0.56 -1.43
C LYS A 34 5.11 -2.03 -1.80
N ILE A 35 4.12 -2.44 -2.59
CA ILE A 35 3.99 -3.83 -3.06
C ILE A 35 5.12 -4.20 -4.03
N ARG A 36 5.42 -3.36 -5.02
CA ARG A 36 6.52 -3.58 -5.98
C ARG A 36 7.89 -3.56 -5.32
N LEU A 37 8.07 -2.74 -4.29
CA LEU A 37 9.31 -2.68 -3.53
C LEU A 37 9.41 -3.80 -2.48
N ASN A 38 8.49 -4.75 -2.44
CA ASN A 38 8.41 -5.81 -1.43
C ASN A 38 8.53 -5.26 0.01
N GLN A 39 8.00 -4.06 0.25
CA GLN A 39 8.05 -3.46 1.57
C GLN A 39 7.10 -4.18 2.51
N THR A 40 7.50 -4.24 3.77
CA THR A 40 6.68 -4.76 4.85
C THR A 40 5.48 -3.85 5.07
N MET A 41 4.28 -4.43 5.01
CA MET A 41 3.01 -3.74 5.25
C MET A 41 2.39 -4.24 6.54
N LEU A 42 1.73 -3.33 7.26
CA LEU A 42 1.00 -3.65 8.47
C LEU A 42 -0.47 -3.88 8.13
N CYS A 43 -1.03 -5.03 8.52
CA CYS A 43 -2.46 -5.25 8.41
C CYS A 43 -3.20 -4.40 9.44
N PRO A 44 -4.22 -3.59 9.05
CA PRO A 44 -4.97 -2.79 10.00
C PRO A 44 -5.84 -3.62 10.95
N GLY A 45 -6.22 -4.85 10.57
CA GLY A 45 -7.03 -5.73 11.40
C GLY A 45 -6.20 -6.48 12.46
N CYS A 46 -5.29 -7.34 12.00
CA CYS A 46 -4.54 -8.22 12.91
C CYS A 46 -3.19 -7.64 13.37
N LYS A 47 -2.81 -6.42 12.94
CA LYS A 47 -1.49 -5.81 13.21
C LYS A 47 -0.30 -6.71 12.81
N ALA A 48 -0.52 -7.69 11.94
CA ALA A 48 0.56 -8.51 11.41
C ALA A 48 1.36 -7.73 10.37
N LEU A 49 2.67 -7.92 10.38
CA LEU A 49 3.57 -7.45 9.33
C LEU A 49 3.66 -8.51 8.24
N PHE A 50 3.36 -8.14 7.01
CA PHE A 50 3.42 -9.05 5.87
C PHE A 50 3.95 -8.35 4.62
N ILE A 51 4.57 -9.12 3.74
CA ILE A 51 5.04 -8.65 2.44
C ILE A 51 4.08 -9.22 1.40
N SER A 52 3.54 -8.36 0.53
CA SER A 52 2.72 -8.82 -0.59
C SER A 52 3.64 -9.40 -1.67
N ARG A 53 3.87 -10.71 -1.62
CA ARG A 53 4.41 -11.46 -2.76
C ARG A 53 3.31 -11.48 -3.81
N ARG A 54 3.39 -10.56 -4.76
CA ARG A 54 2.57 -10.63 -5.98
C ARG A 54 3.11 -11.73 -6.88
#